data_AF-A0A1D6HBI5-F1
#
_entry.id   AF-A0A1D6HBI5-F1
#
_cell.length_a   1.000
_cell.length_b   1.000
_cell.length_c   1.000
_cell.angle_alpha   90.00
_cell.angle_beta   90.00
_cell.angle_gamma   90.00
#
_symmetry.space_group_name_H-M   'P 1'
#
loop_
_entity.id
_entity.type
_entity.pdbx_description
1 polymer ?
#
loop_
_entity_poly.entity_id
_entity_poly.type
_entity_poly.pdbx_seq_one_letter_code
_entity_poly.pdbx_strand_id
1 'polypeptide(L)' 'MKKGLRSRIFLGCDNKPLSRQEIMDVVNNSGKFDTKFGGFTGTDGPLGKRMENSKTRVEIGWEPKYPSFTEFLGISS' A
#
# COMPACT_ATOMS: atom_id res chain seq x y z
N MET A 1 -20.32 -7.46 25.14
CA MET A 1 -19.13 -8.33 25.29
C MET A 1 -17.93 -7.66 24.62
N LYS A 2 -16.78 -7.56 25.29
CA LYS A 2 -15.54 -7.15 24.62
C LYS A 2 -15.14 -8.25 23.62
N LYS A 3 -14.91 -7.91 22.35
CA LYS A 3 -14.42 -8.86 21.34
C LYS A 3 -13.09 -9.47 21.86
N GLY A 4 -12.98 -10.80 21.82
CA GLY A 4 -11.76 -11.51 22.20
C GLY A 4 -10.69 -11.35 21.11
N LEU A 5 -9.89 -10.28 21.17
CA LEU A 5 -8.91 -9.94 20.14
C LEU A 5 -7.47 -10.40 20.47
N ARG A 6 -7.22 -10.89 21.68
CA ARG A 6 -5.90 -11.36 22.11
C ARG A 6 -5.44 -12.54 21.24
N SER A 7 -4.16 -12.54 20.87
CA SER A 7 -3.52 -13.59 20.06
C SER A 7 -4.10 -13.77 18.64
N ARG A 8 -4.77 -12.76 18.08
CA ARG A 8 -5.26 -12.75 16.70
C ARG A 8 -4.35 -11.93 15.80
N ILE A 9 -4.19 -12.36 14.56
CA ILE A 9 -3.39 -11.67 13.53
C ILE A 9 -4.34 -10.94 12.59
N PHE A 10 -4.01 -9.68 12.32
CA PHE A 10 -4.72 -8.81 11.38
C PHE A 10 -3.75 -8.32 10.31
N LEU A 11 -4.23 -8.21 9.07
CA LEU A 11 -3.44 -7.70 7.96
C LEU A 11 -3.76 -6.22 7.74
N GLY A 12 -2.73 -5.37 7.77
CA GLY A 12 -2.83 -3.95 7.47
C GLY A 12 -2.26 -3.64 6.09
N CYS A 13 -3.12 -3.24 5.15
CA CYS A 13 -2.74 -2.71 3.84
C CYS A 13 -3.83 -1.74 3.35
N ASP A 14 -3.61 -1.07 2.22
CA ASP A 14 -4.53 -0.10 1.62
C ASP A 14 -5.53 -0.71 0.62
N ASN A 15 -5.37 -2.00 0.31
CA ASN A 15 -6.13 -2.74 -0.72
C ASN A 15 -5.93 -2.22 -2.16
N LYS A 16 -4.87 -1.43 -2.42
CA LYS A 16 -4.53 -0.90 -3.74
C LYS A 16 -3.15 -1.42 -4.16
N PRO A 17 -3.05 -2.70 -4.59
CA PRO A 17 -1.76 -3.28 -4.94
C PRO A 17 -1.13 -2.53 -6.10
N LEU A 18 0.16 -2.20 -5.95
CA LEU A 18 0.99 -1.59 -6.98
C LEU A 18 2.24 -2.44 -7.17
N SER A 19 2.71 -2.52 -8.41
CA SER A 19 4.04 -3.02 -8.73
C SER A 19 5.11 -2.00 -8.30
N ARG A 20 6.36 -2.48 -8.22
CA ARG A 20 7.51 -1.62 -7.93
C ARG A 20 7.66 -0.50 -8.96
N GLN A 21 7.37 -0.79 -10.23
CA GLN A 21 7.42 0.20 -11.30
C GLN A 21 6.34 1.27 -11.13
N GLU A 22 5.08 0.86 -10.91
CA GLU A 22 3.97 1.80 -10.70
C GLU A 22 4.21 2.71 -9.48
N ILE A 23 4.78 2.19 -8.39
CA ILE A 23 5.18 3.02 -7.23
C ILE A 23 6.13 4.14 -7.66
N MET A 24 7.18 3.80 -8.42
CA MET A 24 8.18 4.79 -8.84
C MET A 24 7.64 5.76 -9.89
N ASP A 25 6.75 5.31 -10.77
CA ASP A 25 6.07 6.17 -11.73
C ASP A 25 5.20 7.21 -11.00
N VAL A 26 4.42 6.78 -10.00
CA VAL A 26 3.63 7.67 -9.15
C VAL A 26 4.52 8.65 -8.39
N VAL A 27 5.64 8.20 -7.83
CA VAL A 27 6.62 9.07 -7.16
C VAL A 27 7.18 10.12 -8.11
N ASN A 28 7.62 9.73 -9.31
CA ASN A 28 8.15 10.65 -10.31
C ASN A 28 7.13 11.70 -10.77
N ASN A 29 5.86 11.29 -10.89
CA ASN A 29 4.75 12.15 -11.30
C ASN A 29 4.24 13.05 -10.16
N SER A 30 4.48 12.69 -8.90
CA SER A 30 4.01 13.44 -7.73
C SER A 30 4.62 14.84 -7.60
N GLY A 31 5.81 15.05 -8.14
CA GLY A 31 6.60 16.27 -7.88
C GLY A 31 7.01 16.44 -6.41
N LYS A 32 6.78 15.45 -5.55
CA LYS A 32 7.11 15.49 -4.12
C LYS A 32 8.61 15.43 -3.82
N PHE A 33 9.40 14.95 -4.79
CA PHE A 33 10.84 14.77 -4.68
C PHE A 33 11.54 15.35 -5.91
N ASP A 34 12.68 16.00 -5.68
CA ASP A 34 13.46 16.66 -6.75
C ASP A 34 14.21 15.64 -7.64
N THR A 35 14.56 14.48 -7.08
CA THR A 35 15.29 13.43 -7.80
C THR A 35 14.35 12.60 -8.66
N LYS A 36 14.80 12.24 -9.87
CA LYS A 36 14.10 11.32 -10.76
C LYS A 36 14.58 9.88 -10.59
N PHE A 37 13.65 8.95 -10.55
CA PHE A 37 13.95 7.53 -10.55
C PHE A 37 14.63 7.12 -11.87
N GLY A 38 15.84 6.56 -11.77
CA GLY A 38 16.65 6.13 -12.92
C GLY A 38 16.37 4.71 -13.42
N GLY A 39 15.47 3.97 -12.78
CA GLY A 39 15.16 2.57 -13.14
C GLY A 39 15.70 1.54 -12.15
N PHE A 40 15.08 0.36 -12.15
CA PHE A 40 15.55 -0.78 -11.38
C PHE A 40 16.75 -1.44 -12.09
N THR A 41 17.72 -1.94 -11.33
CA THR A 41 18.90 -2.64 -11.88
C THR A 41 18.68 -4.13 -12.12
N GLY A 42 17.48 -4.65 -11.87
CA GLY A 42 17.15 -6.07 -12.05
C GLY A 42 15.66 -6.32 -12.24
N THR A 43 15.34 -7.22 -13.16
CA THR A 43 13.97 -7.53 -13.60
C THR A 43 13.49 -8.92 -13.15
N ASP A 44 14.40 -9.81 -12.80
CA ASP A 44 14.13 -11.25 -12.75
C ASP A 44 13.72 -11.75 -11.34
N GLY A 45 13.10 -10.86 -10.56
CA GLY A 45 12.59 -11.19 -9.22
C GLY A 45 11.24 -11.92 -9.27
N PRO A 46 10.88 -12.68 -8.21
CA PRO A 46 9.57 -13.30 -8.13
C PRO A 46 8.45 -12.25 -8.16
N LEU A 47 7.28 -12.64 -8.67
CA LEU A 47 6.08 -11.82 -8.59
C LEU A 47 5.74 -11.54 -7.12
N GLY A 48 5.42 -10.28 -6.84
CA GLY A 48 5.00 -9.84 -5.50
C GLY A 48 3.69 -10.49 -5.06
N LYS A 49 3.36 -10.32 -3.77
CA LYS A 49 2.09 -10.79 -3.21
C LYS A 49 1.06 -9.67 -3.23
N ARG A 50 -0.19 -10.01 -3.60
CA ARG A 50 -1.34 -9.13 -3.38
C ARG A 50 -1.88 -9.36 -1.98
N MET A 51 -2.29 -8.29 -1.32
CA MET A 51 -2.79 -8.29 0.06
C MET A 51 -4.10 -7.51 0.12
N GLU A 52 -4.98 -7.91 1.05
CA GLU A 52 -6.26 -7.25 1.28
C GLU A 52 -6.59 -7.25 2.79
N ASN A 53 -7.30 -6.24 3.27
CA ASN A 53 -7.55 -6.00 4.69
C ASN A 53 -9.04 -6.11 5.08
N SER A 54 -9.92 -6.64 4.22
CA SER A 54 -11.37 -6.65 4.44
C SER A 54 -11.75 -7.31 5.76
N LYS A 55 -11.09 -8.43 6.11
CA LYS A 55 -11.24 -9.10 7.40
C LYS A 55 -10.88 -8.18 8.57
N THR A 56 -9.78 -7.44 8.47
CA THR A 56 -9.36 -6.47 9.49
C THR A 56 -10.39 -5.35 9.65
N ARG A 57 -10.92 -4.80 8.54
CA ARG A 57 -11.99 -3.78 8.58
C ARG A 57 -13.25 -4.29 9.26
N VAL A 58 -13.75 -5.47 8.86
CA VAL A 58 -14.98 -6.05 9.41
C VAL A 58 -14.82 -6.39 10.90
N GLU A 59 -13.67 -6.93 11.29
CA GLU A 59 -13.51 -7.45 12.65
C GLU A 59 -13.22 -6.37 13.69
N ILE A 60 -12.37 -5.39 13.36
CA ILE A 60 -11.90 -4.39 14.33
C ILE A 60 -12.17 -2.94 13.88
N GLY A 61 -12.79 -2.72 12.73
CA GLY A 61 -13.09 -1.38 12.22
C GLY A 61 -11.85 -0.58 11.82
N TRP A 62 -10.70 -1.24 11.65
CA TRP A 62 -9.46 -0.56 11.31
C TRP A 62 -9.40 -0.23 9.84
N GLU A 63 -9.02 1.01 9.53
CA GLU A 63 -8.78 1.51 8.19
C GLU A 63 -7.46 2.30 8.16
N PRO A 64 -6.71 2.31 7.04
CA PRO A 64 -5.51 3.12 6.92
C PRO A 64 -5.87 4.61 6.86
N LYS A 65 -5.00 5.48 7.38
CA LYS A 65 -5.16 6.93 7.31
C LYS A 65 -5.24 7.44 5.86
N TYR A 66 -4.52 6.79 4.95
CA TYR A 66 -4.54 7.07 3.51
C TYR A 66 -5.10 5.82 2.80
N PRO A 67 -6.18 5.93 2.01
CA PRO A 67 -6.78 4.78 1.33
C PRO A 67 -5.96 4.19 0.18
N SER A 68 -4.88 4.87 -0.23
CA SER A 68 -3.96 4.43 -1.28
C SER A 68 -2.60 5.13 -1.18
N PHE A 69 -1.58 4.57 -1.85
CA PHE A 69 -0.27 5.21 -1.99
C PHE A 69 -0.31 6.54 -2.77
N THR A 70 -1.17 6.67 -3.78
CA THR A 70 -1.36 7.91 -4.55
C THR A 70 -1.94 9.02 -3.67
N GLU A 71 -2.96 8.71 -2.86
CA GLU A 71 -3.54 9.66 -1.91
C GLU A 71 -2.55 10.06 -0.81
N PHE A 72 -1.69 9.14 -0.35
CA PHE A 72 -0.59 9.47 0.56
C PHE A 72 0.38 10.50 -0.05
N LEU A 73 0.61 10.44 -1.36
CA LEU A 73 1.44 11.40 -2.08
C LEU A 73 0.71 12.71 -2.43
N GLY A 74 -0.59 12.80 -2.15
CA GLY A 74 -1.41 13.97 -2.49
C GLY A 74 -1.79 14.03 -3.98
N ILE A 75 -1.69 12.91 -4.68
CA ILE A 75 -2.16 12.79 -6.07
C ILE A 75 -3.59 12.28 -6.01
N SER A 76 -4.54 13.09 -6.47
CA SER A 76 -5.93 12.68 -6.66
C SER A 76 -5.96 11.53 -7.67
N SER A 77 -6.64 10.43 -7.30
CA SER A 77 -6.82 9.26 -8.19
C SER A 77 -7.88 9.51 -9.25
#